data_AF-A0A9P0P1Z8-F1
#
_entry.id   AF-A0A9P0P1Z8-F1
#
_cell.length_a   1.000
_cell.length_b   1.000
_cell.length_c   1.000
_cell.angle_alpha   90.00
_cell.angle_beta   90.00
_cell.angle_gamma   90.00
#
_symmetry.space_group_name_H-M   'P 1'
#
loop_
_entity.id
_entity.type
_entity.pdbx_description
1 polymer ?
#
loop_
_entity_poly.entity_id
_entity_poly.type
_entity_poly.pdbx_seq_one_letter_code
_entity_poly.pdbx_strand_id
1 'polypeptide(L)'
;MLAYMAIIVSSMCVEMYNLSSGAEIGLFLRAVFYVNVALIGLVVYYCLPAQNLTDEINRVQHCAYFSKWYNYPREAHSMMLMISAAQRDVNITAGGIININLETSLSTIKTMVSYCMFLQTMGSK
;
A
#
# COMPACT_ATOMS: atom_id res chain seq x y z
N MET A 1 2.83 7.27 8.40
CA MET A 1 3.72 6.57 7.44
C MET A 1 5.18 6.60 7.89
N LEU A 2 5.86 7.75 7.95
CA LEU A 2 7.29 7.83 8.31
C LEU A 2 7.61 7.21 9.69
N ALA A 3 6.80 7.51 10.72
CA ALA A 3 6.99 6.90 12.05
C ALA A 3 6.83 5.37 12.04
N TYR A 4 5.88 4.84 11.27
CA TYR A 4 5.66 3.40 11.13
C TYR A 4 6.83 2.72 10.40
N MET A 5 7.33 3.35 9.33
CA MET A 5 8.51 2.88 8.61
C MET A 5 9.75 2.92 9.51
N ALA A 6 9.92 3.96 10.33
CA ALA A 6 11.03 4.05 11.28
C ALA A 6 10.98 2.95 12.36
N ILE A 7 9.79 2.65 12.88
CA ILE A 7 9.59 1.57 13.87
C ILE A 7 9.95 0.22 13.25
N ILE A 8 9.46 -0.09 12.04
CA ILE A 8 9.79 -1.34 11.34
C ILE A 8 11.30 -1.45 11.10
N VAL A 9 11.93 -0.40 10.59
CA VAL A 9 13.37 -0.40 10.28
C VAL A 9 14.19 -0.61 11.55
N SER A 10 13.87 0.10 12.64
CA SER A 10 14.57 -0.07 13.92
C SER A 10 14.43 -1.50 14.48
N SER A 11 13.23 -2.08 14.38
CA SER A 11 12.96 -3.46 14.80
C SER A 11 13.75 -4.47 13.97
N MET A 12 13.80 -4.29 12.65
CA MET A 12 14.55 -5.15 11.73
C MET A 12 16.06 -5.10 12.00
N CYS A 13 16.61 -3.92 12.26
CA CYS A 13 18.02 -3.77 12.62
C CYS A 13 18.37 -4.48 13.94
N VAL A 14 17.47 -4.42 14.94
CA VAL A 14 17.66 -5.12 16.22
C VAL A 14 17.62 -6.65 16.01
N GLU A 15 16.70 -7.18 15.21
CA GLU A 15 16.65 -8.62 14.94
C GLU A 15 17.85 -9.12 14.14
N MET A 16 18.32 -8.34 13.17
CA MET A 16 19.52 -8.66 12.38
C MET A 16 20.78 -8.70 13.26
N TYR A 17 20.91 -7.80 14.23
CA TYR A 17 21.98 -7.84 15.23
C TYR A 17 21.91 -9.09 16.11
N ASN A 18 20.72 -9.45 16.59
CA ASN A 18 20.51 -10.66 17.38
C ASN A 18 20.85 -11.93 16.57
N LEU A 19 20.55 -11.96 15.27
CA LEU A 19 20.88 -13.08 14.37
C LEU A 19 22.39 -13.28 14.20
N SER A 20 23.17 -12.19 14.27
CA SER A 20 24.63 -12.23 14.25
C SER A 20 25.25 -12.72 15.57
N SER A 21 24.49 -12.75 16.67
CA SER A 21 24.97 -13.12 18.01
C SER A 21 24.77 -14.61 18.36
N GLY A 22 24.02 -15.37 17.55
CA GLY A 22 23.79 -16.81 17.77
C GLY A 22 22.54 -17.33 17.05
N ALA A 23 22.71 -18.33 16.19
CA ALA A 23 21.65 -18.87 15.34
C ALA A 23 20.80 -19.93 16.07
N GLU A 24 19.71 -19.49 16.70
CA GLU A 24 18.62 -20.38 17.14
C GLU A 24 17.45 -20.34 16.16
N ILE A 25 16.81 -21.50 15.93
CA ILE A 25 15.61 -21.63 15.08
C ILE A 25 14.48 -20.67 15.50
N GLY A 26 14.42 -20.33 16.80
CA GLY A 26 13.45 -19.40 17.38
C GLY A 26 13.60 -17.96 16.89
N LEU A 27 14.82 -17.51 16.58
CA LEU A 27 15.06 -16.19 16.00
C LEU A 27 14.57 -16.12 14.55
N PHE A 28 14.75 -17.19 13.77
CA PHE A 28 14.27 -17.23 12.39
C PHE A 28 12.74 -17.13 12.32
N LEU A 29 12.03 -17.85 13.19
CA LEU A 29 10.57 -17.76 13.30
C LEU A 29 10.10 -16.36 13.69
N ARG A 30 10.80 -15.67 14.61
CA ARG A 30 10.49 -14.28 14.97
C ARG A 30 10.67 -13.32 13.80
N ALA A 31 11.79 -13.41 13.08
CA ALA A 31 12.05 -12.56 11.92
C ALA A 31 10.98 -12.74 10.83
N VAL A 32 10.59 -13.98 10.54
CA VAL A 32 9.50 -14.27 9.59
C VAL A 32 8.18 -13.66 10.08
N PHE A 33 7.85 -13.82 11.36
CA PHE A 33 6.63 -13.25 11.94
C PHE A 33 6.61 -11.72 11.85
N TYR A 34 7.71 -11.05 12.17
CA TYR A 34 7.83 -9.59 12.09
C TYR A 34 7.67 -9.06 10.66
N VAL A 35 8.32 -9.69 9.68
CA VAL A 35 8.17 -9.30 8.27
C VAL A 35 6.71 -9.47 7.83
N ASN A 36 6.05 -10.56 8.22
CA ASN A 36 4.64 -10.78 7.91
C ASN A 36 3.73 -9.72 8.54
N VAL A 37 3.94 -9.39 9.83
CA VAL A 37 3.16 -8.35 10.52
C VAL A 37 3.37 -6.97 9.89
N ALA A 38 4.60 -6.63 9.51
CA ALA A 38 4.92 -5.38 8.84
C ALA A 38 4.24 -5.26 7.47
N LEU A 39 4.26 -6.34 6.68
CA LEU A 39 3.59 -6.38 5.37
C LEU A 39 2.07 -6.28 5.51
N ILE A 40 1.48 -7.03 6.44
CA ILE A 40 0.04 -6.98 6.71
C ILE A 40 -0.36 -5.57 7.17
N GLY A 41 0.43 -4.96 8.06
CA GLY A 41 0.16 -3.60 8.53
C GLY A 41 0.24 -2.56 7.41
N LEU A 42 1.20 -2.69 6.48
CA LEU A 42 1.26 -1.82 5.29
C LEU A 42 -0.01 -1.93 4.45
N VAL A 43 -0.48 -3.15 4.18
CA VAL A 43 -1.67 -3.38 3.35
C VAL A 43 -2.93 -2.90 4.06
N VAL A 44 -3.12 -3.23 5.33
CA VAL A 44 -4.35 -2.92 6.08
C VAL A 44 -4.48 -1.43 6.39
N TYR A 45 -3.40 -0.77 6.83
CA TYR A 45 -3.49 0.61 7.28
C TYR A 45 -3.33 1.65 6.17
N TYR A 46 -2.65 1.30 5.06
CA TYR A 46 -2.39 2.26 3.98
C TYR A 46 -3.11 1.88 2.69
N CYS A 47 -2.95 0.64 2.23
CA CYS A 47 -3.48 0.25 0.92
C CYS A 47 -5.00 0.08 0.91
N LEU A 48 -5.56 -0.56 1.93
CA LEU A 48 -7.00 -0.81 2.06
C LEU A 48 -7.83 0.47 2.09
N PRO A 49 -7.53 1.47 2.95
CA PRO A 49 -8.28 2.73 2.93
C PRO A 49 -8.05 3.53 1.64
N ALA A 50 -6.86 3.44 1.03
CA ALA A 50 -6.59 4.07 -0.26
C ALA A 50 -7.49 3.49 -1.37
N GLN A 51 -7.55 2.17 -1.50
CA GLN A 51 -8.43 1.46 -2.42
C GLN A 51 -9.90 1.81 -2.20
N ASN A 52 -10.38 1.71 -0.95
CA ASN A 52 -11.77 2.01 -0.61
C ASN A 52 -12.16 3.45 -0.98
N LEU A 53 -11.24 4.41 -0.77
CA LEU A 53 -11.48 5.80 -1.14
C LEU A 53 -11.58 5.96 -2.66
N THR A 54 -10.67 5.33 -3.42
CA THR A 54 -10.69 5.36 -4.89
C THR A 54 -11.97 4.72 -5.44
N ASP A 55 -12.39 3.58 -4.90
CA ASP A 55 -13.63 2.90 -5.29
C ASP A 55 -14.87 3.74 -5.00
N GLU A 56 -14.94 4.38 -3.84
CA GLU A 56 -16.06 5.24 -3.47
C GLU A 56 -16.16 6.46 -4.39
N ILE A 57 -15.03 7.09 -4.73
CA ILE A 57 -14.99 8.22 -5.65
C ILE A 57 -15.45 7.81 -7.05
N ASN A 58 -15.00 6.65 -7.54
CA ASN A 58 -15.47 6.08 -8.81
C ASN A 58 -16.98 5.83 -8.80
N ARG A 59 -17.52 5.32 -7.69
CA ARG A 59 -18.97 5.10 -7.52
C ARG A 59 -19.74 6.43 -7.54
N VAL A 60 -19.28 7.44 -6.80
CA VAL A 60 -19.89 8.77 -6.78
C VAL A 60 -19.85 9.40 -8.17
N GLN A 61 -18.74 9.31 -8.89
CA GLN A 61 -18.62 9.79 -10.27
C GLN A 61 -19.65 9.12 -11.18
N HIS A 62 -19.78 7.79 -11.11
CA HIS A 62 -20.71 7.05 -11.95
C HIS A 62 -22.16 7.48 -11.65
N CYS A 63 -22.56 7.49 -10.39
CA CYS A 63 -23.89 7.96 -9.98
C CYS A 63 -24.16 9.41 -10.40
N ALA A 64 -23.17 10.29 -10.27
CA ALA A 64 -23.29 11.69 -10.67
C ALA A 64 -23.42 11.86 -12.18
N TYR A 65 -22.71 11.05 -12.97
CA TYR A 65 -22.83 11.05 -14.43
C TYR A 65 -24.23 10.62 -14.88
N PHE A 66 -24.82 9.60 -14.23
CA PHE A 66 -26.15 9.08 -14.56
C PHE A 66 -27.33 9.87 -13.95
N SER A 67 -27.09 10.91 -13.14
CA SER A 67 -28.14 11.66 -12.44
C SER A 67 -29.02 12.57 -13.32
N LYS A 68 -28.83 12.55 -14.65
CA LYS A 68 -29.48 13.47 -15.61
C LYS A 68 -29.28 14.95 -15.23
N TRP A 69 -28.09 15.30 -14.75
CA TRP A 69 -27.68 16.65 -14.33
C TRP A 69 -27.97 17.74 -15.37
N TYR A 70 -27.99 17.39 -16.66
CA TYR A 70 -28.33 18.28 -17.77
C TYR A 70 -29.77 18.82 -17.73
N ASN A 71 -30.68 18.20 -16.99
CA ASN A 71 -32.05 18.69 -16.80
C ASN A 71 -32.15 19.79 -15.72
N TYR A 72 -31.07 20.06 -14.98
CA TYR A 72 -31.04 21.01 -13.87
C TYR A 72 -29.97 22.09 -14.10
N PRO A 73 -30.24 23.12 -14.92
CA PRO A 73 -29.23 24.09 -15.38
C PRO A 73 -28.58 24.90 -14.24
N ARG A 74 -29.23 25.03 -13.09
CA ARG A 74 -28.69 25.70 -11.90
C ARG A 74 -27.59 24.90 -11.20
N GLU A 75 -27.72 23.58 -11.19
CA GLU A 75 -26.83 22.63 -10.51
C GLU A 75 -25.84 21.97 -11.48
N ALA A 76 -26.09 22.07 -12.79
CA ALA A 76 -25.31 21.42 -13.85
C ALA A 76 -23.83 21.78 -13.81
N HIS A 77 -23.49 23.04 -13.53
CA HIS A 77 -22.10 23.49 -13.41
C HIS A 77 -21.39 22.84 -12.22
N SER A 78 -22.04 22.85 -11.05
CA SER A 78 -21.52 22.21 -9.82
C SER A 78 -21.35 20.70 -10.02
N MET A 79 -22.30 20.05 -10.69
CA MET A 79 -22.25 18.61 -10.95
C MET A 79 -21.15 18.24 -11.96
N MET A 80 -20.97 19.06 -13.00
CA MET A 80 -19.90 18.89 -13.99
C MET A 80 -18.51 19.08 -13.36
N LEU A 81 -18.35 20.06 -12.46
CA LEU A 81 -17.13 20.22 -11.66
C LEU A 81 -16.87 19.00 -10.79
N MET A 82 -17.88 18.48 -10.10
CA MET A 82 -17.76 17.29 -9.25
C MET A 82 -17.37 16.04 -10.05
N ILE A 83 -17.96 15.82 -11.23
CA ILE A 83 -17.58 14.73 -12.14
C ILE A 83 -16.14 14.91 -12.61
N SER A 84 -15.75 16.11 -13.04
CA SER A 84 -14.39 16.39 -13.51
C SER A 84 -13.33 16.22 -12.40
N ALA A 85 -13.67 16.57 -11.16
CA ALA A 85 -12.80 16.41 -10.01
C ALA A 85 -12.65 14.94 -9.62
N ALA A 86 -13.73 14.14 -9.72
CA ALA A 86 -13.71 12.72 -9.43
C ALA A 86 -13.01 11.88 -10.52
N GLN A 87 -13.03 12.35 -11.78
CA GLN A 87 -12.30 11.73 -12.90
C GLN A 87 -10.78 11.87 -12.79
N ARG A 88 -10.29 12.78 -11.94
CA ARG A 88 -8.87 12.88 -11.67
C ARG A 88 -8.48 11.71 -10.77
N ASP A 89 -7.63 10.82 -11.28
CA ASP A 89 -7.14 9.66 -10.53
C ASP A 89 -6.73 10.06 -9.11
N VAL A 90 -7.53 9.65 -8.13
CA VAL A 90 -7.22 9.81 -6.70
C VAL A 90 -6.26 8.70 -6.33
N ASN A 91 -5.06 8.78 -6.90
CA ASN A 91 -3.97 7.91 -6.57
C ASN A 91 -3.22 8.53 -5.40
N ILE A 92 -3.31 7.87 -4.24
CA ILE A 92 -2.54 8.26 -3.06
C ILE A 92 -1.09 7.89 -3.34
N THR A 93 -0.26 8.89 -3.67
CA THR A 93 1.16 8.67 -3.95
C THR A 93 1.96 8.67 -2.65
N ALA A 94 2.69 7.59 -2.36
CA ALA A 94 3.74 7.56 -1.34
C ALA A 94 4.89 8.48 -1.78
N GLY A 95 5.03 9.63 -1.11
CA GLY A 95 6.15 10.55 -1.34
C GLY A 95 6.25 11.14 -2.76
N GLY A 96 5.18 11.06 -3.57
CA GLY A 96 5.17 11.52 -4.96
C GLY A 96 5.85 10.60 -5.98
N ILE A 97 6.32 9.42 -5.56
CA ILE A 97 7.12 8.51 -6.40
C ILE A 97 6.34 7.23 -6.74
N ILE A 98 5.56 6.68 -5.79
CA ILE A 98 4.89 5.39 -5.95
C ILE A 98 3.42 5.54 -5.61
N ASN A 99 2.51 5.16 -6.51
CA ASN A 99 1.09 5.09 -6.19
C ASN A 99 0.84 3.92 -5.24
N ILE A 100 0.28 4.21 -4.07
CA ILE A 100 -0.13 3.20 -3.09
C ILE A 100 -1.46 2.62 -3.59
N ASN A 101 -1.40 1.46 -4.22
CA ASN A 101 -2.57 0.66 -4.55
C ASN A 101 -2.29 -0.82 -4.22
N LEU A 102 -3.31 -1.66 -4.35
CA LEU A 102 -3.17 -3.08 -4.00
C LEU A 102 -2.20 -3.80 -4.94
N GLU A 103 -2.22 -3.42 -6.21
CA GLU A 103 -1.36 -3.98 -7.24
C GLU A 103 0.13 -3.69 -6.97
N THR A 104 0.49 -2.45 -6.66
CA THR A 104 1.85 -2.03 -6.34
C THR A 104 2.32 -2.63 -5.03
N SER A 105 1.43 -2.75 -4.04
CA SER A 105 1.72 -3.41 -2.77
C SER A 105 2.03 -4.90 -2.98
N LEU A 106 1.22 -5.61 -3.77
CA LEU A 106 1.46 -7.02 -4.13
C LEU A 106 2.72 -7.20 -4.97
N SER A 107 2.96 -6.32 -5.93
CA SER A 107 4.18 -6.32 -6.73
C SER A 107 5.42 -6.14 -5.85
N THR A 108 5.36 -5.21 -4.88
CA THR A 108 6.43 -5.00 -3.90
C THR A 108 6.70 -6.26 -3.09
N ILE A 109 5.66 -6.91 -2.55
CA ILE A 109 5.81 -8.18 -1.81
C ILE A 109 6.44 -9.26 -2.69
N LYS A 110 5.99 -9.40 -3.94
CA LYS A 110 6.54 -10.36 -4.90
C LYS A 110 8.04 -10.12 -5.14
N THR A 111 8.45 -8.88 -5.32
CA THR A 111 9.87 -8.53 -5.48
C THR A 111 10.69 -8.83 -4.23
N MET A 112 10.16 -8.56 -3.03
CA MET A 112 10.82 -8.90 -1.76
C MET A 112 11.05 -10.41 -1.64
N VAL A 113 10.01 -11.22 -1.89
CA VAL A 113 10.11 -12.69 -1.85
C VAL A 113 11.09 -13.21 -2.89
N SER A 114 11.04 -12.66 -4.12
CA SER A 114 11.97 -13.03 -5.18
C SER A 114 13.43 -12.73 -4.81
N TYR A 115 13.69 -11.59 -4.18
CA TYR A 115 15.01 -11.22 -3.69
C TYR A 115 15.48 -12.13 -2.54
N CYS A 116 14.61 -12.45 -1.59
CA CYS A 116 14.91 -13.41 -0.52
C CYS A 116 15.27 -14.80 -1.08
N MET A 117 14.53 -15.29 -2.08
CA MET A 117 14.84 -16.58 -2.74
C MET A 117 16.19 -16.54 -3.46
N PHE A 118 16.48 -15.44 -4.16
CA PHE A 118 17.76 -15.24 -4.83
C PHE A 118 18.93 -15.26 -3.82
N LEU A 119 18.81 -14.53 -2.70
CA LEU A 119 19.83 -14.52 -1.65
C LEU A 119 20.03 -15.91 -1.02
N GLN A 120 18.96 -16.67 -0.77
CA GLN A 120 19.09 -18.06 -0.29
C GLN A 120 19.87 -18.94 -1.26
N THR A 121 19.60 -18.82 -2.56
CA THR A 121 20.29 -19.61 -3.59
C THR A 121 21.77 -19.26 -3.68
N MET A 122 22.13 -17.99 -3.51
CA MET A 122 23.52 -17.53 -3.53
C MET A 122 24.31 -17.88 -2.26
N GLY A 123 23.65 -17.89 -1.10
CA GLY A 123 24.27 -18.20 0.19
C GLY A 123 24.41 -19.71 0.49
N SER A 124 23.79 -20.58 -0.31
CA SER A 124 23.90 -22.04 -0.18
C SER A 124 25.13 -22.63 -0.88
N LYS A 125 26.17 -21.83 -1.17
CA LYS A 125 27.48 -22.25 -1.67
C LYS A 125 28.54 -22.05 -0.60
#